data_AF-A0A356IBG1-F1
#
_entry.id   AF-A0A356IBG1-F1
#
_cell.length_a   1.000
_cell.length_b   1.000
_cell.length_c   1.000
_cell.angle_alpha   90.00
_cell.angle_beta   90.00
_cell.angle_gamma   90.00
#
_symmetry.space_group_name_H-M   'P 1'
#
loop_
_entity.id
_entity.type
_entity.pdbx_description
1 polymer ?
#
loop_
_entity_poly.entity_id
_entity_poly.type
_entity_poly.pdbx_seq_one_letter_code
_entity_poly.pdbx_strand_id
1 'polypeptide(L)' 'MIDIHSHIIFGVDDGPKTLEESLALIDEARRQGVRMIVATSHRRKGMFETPEKI' A
#
# COMPACT_ATOMS: atom_id res chain seq x y z
N MET A 1 14.55 -6.19 -7.44
CA MET A 1 14.15 -6.53 -6.06
C MET A 1 12.63 -6.72 -6.01
N ILE A 2 12.13 -7.59 -5.12
CA ILE A 2 10.70 -7.76 -4.85
C ILE A 2 10.46 -7.20 -3.44
N ASP A 3 9.56 -6.23 -3.32
CA ASP A 3 9.07 -5.73 -2.04
C ASP A 3 7.80 -6.52 -1.67
N ILE A 4 7.84 -7.21 -0.54
CA ILE A 4 6.76 -8.09 -0.09
C ILE A 4 5.88 -7.44 0.99
N HIS A 5 6.20 -6.24 1.44
CA HIS A 5 5.43 -5.56 2.48
C HIS A 5 5.40 -4.05 2.25
N SER A 6 4.32 -3.58 1.63
CA SER A 6 4.17 -2.18 1.27
C SER A 6 2.72 -1.71 1.34
N HIS A 7 2.55 -0.49 1.83
CA HIS A 7 1.28 0.21 1.94
C HIS A 7 1.19 1.20 0.78
N ILE A 8 0.79 0.70 -0.41
CA ILE A 8 0.78 1.49 -1.66
C ILE A 8 -0.62 1.79 -2.19
N ILE A 9 -1.66 1.26 -1.56
CA ILE A 9 -3.05 1.51 -1.98
C ILE A 9 -3.55 2.73 -1.21
N PHE A 10 -3.98 3.77 -1.93
CA PHE A 10 -4.44 5.00 -1.28
C PHE A 10 -5.80 4.82 -0.60
N GLY A 11 -5.95 5.49 0.55
CA GLY A 11 -7.23 5.66 1.23
C GLY A 11 -7.76 4.41 1.95
N VAL A 12 -6.99 3.33 2.05
CA VAL A 12 -7.44 2.08 2.70
C VAL A 12 -6.89 1.90 4.12
N ASP A 13 -5.76 2.52 4.45
CA ASP A 13 -5.12 2.45 5.77
C ASP A 13 -4.29 3.72 6.10
N ASP A 14 -3.23 3.55 6.90
CA ASP A 14 -2.25 4.58 7.26
C ASP A 14 -1.17 4.82 6.19
N GLY A 15 -1.25 4.16 5.04
CA GLY A 15 -0.49 4.49 3.85
C GLY A 15 -0.96 5.78 3.16
N PRO A 16 -0.75 5.92 1.84
CA PRO A 16 -1.04 7.13 1.10
C PRO A 16 -2.52 7.53 1.20
N LYS A 17 -2.79 8.83 1.23
CA LYS A 17 -4.14 9.40 1.28
C LYS A 17 -4.69 9.69 -0.11
N THR A 18 -3.82 9.93 -1.08
CA THR A 18 -4.22 10.20 -2.47
C THR A 18 -3.53 9.28 -3.47
N LEU A 19 -4.09 9.22 -4.68
CA LEU A 19 -3.49 8.49 -5.79
C LEU A 19 -2.08 9.02 -6.11
N GLU A 20 -1.90 10.33 -6.07
CA GLU A 20 -0.63 11.00 -6.34
C GLU A 20 0.46 10.59 -5.34
N GLU A 21 0.12 10.48 -4.06
CA GLU A 21 1.04 9.97 -3.03
C GLU A 21 1.43 8.51 -3.28
N SER A 22 0.48 7.67 -3.73
CA SER A 22 0.77 6.27 -4.11
C SER A 22 1.74 6.19 -5.29
N LEU A 23 1.52 7.02 -6.31
CA LEU A 23 2.39 7.08 -7.48
C LEU A 23 3.80 7.54 -7.11
N ALA A 24 3.92 8.55 -6.23
CA ALA A 24 5.22 9.01 -5.74
C ALA A 24 5.99 7.90 -5.00
N LEU A 25 5.31 7.11 -4.15
CA LEU A 25 5.92 5.95 -3.48
C LEU A 25 6.37 4.87 -4.47
N ILE A 26 5.57 4.59 -5.50
CA ILE A 26 5.91 3.61 -6.54
C ILE A 26 7.12 4.08 -7.35
N ASP A 27 7.18 5.36 -7.73
CA ASP A 27 8.30 5.93 -8.47
C ASP A 27 9.60 5.87 -7.66
N GLU A 28 9.53 6.17 -6.37
CA GLU A 28 10.67 6.05 -5.46
C GLU A 28 11.12 4.59 -5.31
N ALA A 29 10.19 3.64 -5.10
CA ALA A 29 10.52 2.22 -5.03
C ALA A 29 11.19 1.73 -6.34
N ARG A 30 10.69 2.18 -7.50
CA ARG A 30 11.31 1.88 -8.81
C ARG A 30 12.73 2.43 -8.91
N ARG A 31 12.96 3.66 -8.42
CA ARG A 31 14.29 4.31 -8.38
C ARG A 31 15.28 3.51 -7.51
N GLN A 32 14.80 2.91 -6.42
CA GLN A 32 15.58 2.03 -5.55
C GLN A 32 15.81 0.61 -6.13
N GLY A 33 15.25 0.30 -7.30
CA GLY A 33 15.45 -1.00 -7.97
C GLY A 33 14.40 -2.07 -7.62
N VAL A 34 13.31 -1.69 -6.96
CA VAL A 34 12.12 -2.54 -6.82
C VAL A 34 11.45 -2.70 -8.18
N ARG A 35 11.04 -3.93 -8.50
CA ARG A 35 10.41 -4.29 -9.79
C ARG A 35 9.07 -5.01 -9.62
N MET A 36 8.77 -5.43 -8.41
CA MET A 36 7.49 -6.05 -8.04
C MET A 36 7.20 -5.65 -6.60
N ILE A 37 5.94 -5.29 -6.33
CA ILE A 37 5.44 -4.93 -5.00
C ILE A 37 4.24 -5.82 -4.73
N VAL A 38 4.23 -6.46 -3.57
CA VAL A 38 3.03 -7.10 -3.00
C VAL A 38 2.39 -6.08 -2.06
N ALA A 39 1.18 -5.62 -2.40
CA ALA A 39 0.44 -4.71 -1.53
C ALA A 39 -0.06 -5.47 -0.30
N THR A 40 0.33 -5.02 0.89
CA THR A 40 -0.03 -5.65 2.17
C THR A 40 -0.62 -4.64 3.13
N SER A 41 -1.53 -3.80 2.62
CA SER A 41 -2.28 -2.85 3.42
C SER A 41 -2.95 -3.52 4.62
N HIS A 42 -3.13 -2.75 5.69
CA HIS A 42 -3.64 -3.29 6.93
C HIS A 42 -5.06 -3.82 6.80
N ARG A 43 -5.27 -5.00 7.35
CA ARG A 43 -6.57 -5.49 7.81
C ARG A 43 -6.44 -5.79 9.30
N ARG A 44 -6.94 -4.87 10.13
CA ARG A 44 -6.73 -4.90 11.58
C ARG A 44 -8.02 -4.54 12.31
N LYS A 45 -8.59 -5.53 13.01
CA LYS A 45 -9.77 -5.33 13.86
C LYS A 45 -9.55 -4.21 14.87
N GLY A 46 -10.52 -3.32 15.01
CA GLY A 46 -10.50 -2.14 15.88
C GLY A 46 -9.66 -0.97 15.36
N MET A 47 -9.14 -1.03 14.13
CA MET A 47 -8.28 0.04 13.58
C MET A 47 -8.45 0.24 12.07
N PHE A 48 -8.31 -0.83 11.28
CA PHE A 48 -8.48 -0.87 9.82
C PHE A 48 -9.47 -1.99 9.48
N GLU A 49 -10.76 -1.66 9.64
CA GLU A 49 -11.86 -2.57 9.40
C GLU A 49 -12.18 -2.68 7.90
N THR A 50 -12.55 -3.89 7.49
CA THR A 50 -13.04 -4.17 6.13
C THR A 50 -14.44 -4.75 6.24
N PRO A 51 -15.35 -4.53 5.29
CA PRO A 51 -16.62 -5.24 5.27
C PRO A 51 -16.40 -6.75 5.37
N GLU A 52 -17.00 -7.39 6.39
CA GLU A 52 -16.88 -8.84 6.61
C GLU A 52 -17.99 -9.64 5.90
N LYS A 53 -18.94 -8.95 5.25
CA LYS A 53 -20.07 -9.57 4.55
C LYS A 53 -19.89 -9.45 3.04
N ILE A 54 -20.05 -10.57 2.34
CA ILE A 54 -20.32 -10.67 0.91
C ILE A 54 -21.83 -10.75 0.74
#